data_AF-A0A975LLR1-F1
#
_entry.id   AF-A0A975LLR1-F1
#
_cell.length_a   1.000
_cell.length_b   1.000
_cell.length_c   1.000
_cell.angle_alpha   90.00
_cell.angle_beta   90.00
_cell.angle_gamma   90.00
#
_symmetry.space_group_name_H-M   'P 1'
#
loop_
_entity.id
_entity.type
_entity.pdbx_description
1 polymer ?
#
loop_
_entity_poly.entity_id
_entity_poly.type
_entity_poly.pdbx_seq_one_letter_code
_entity_poly.pdbx_strand_id
1 'polypeptide(L)'
;MVLVVVLAVSLSVVLAAVLSFASKALYVYEDPRLQDVVSMLPQANCGNCGNPGCKAMGEAILAEDAKLTSCKPGTQEMREAIAEYLASHPDEDGEYTKVKM
;
A
#
# COMPACT_ATOMS: atom_id res chain seq x y z
N MET A 1 -1.25 31.23 33.63
CA MET A 1 -0.36 31.00 32.47
C MET A 1 0.48 29.74 32.63
N VAL A 2 1.29 29.60 33.69
CA VAL A 2 2.14 28.41 33.93
C VAL A 2 1.34 27.10 34.02
N LEU A 3 0.21 27.07 34.73
CA LEU A 3 -0.63 25.87 34.84
C LEU A 3 -1.10 25.33 33.48
N VAL A 4 -1.49 26.22 32.57
CA VAL A 4 -1.95 25.87 31.22
C VAL A 4 -0.80 25.25 30.42
N VAL A 5 0.41 25.79 30.55
CA VAL A 5 1.60 25.25 29.88
C VAL A 5 1.91 23.85 30.40
N VAL A 6 1.85 23.61 31.71
CA VAL A 6 2.11 22.29 32.30
C VAL A 6 1.08 21.25 31.82
N LEU A 7 -0.20 21.62 31.79
CA LEU A 7 -1.26 20.74 31.29
C LEU A 7 -1.10 20.44 29.79
N ALA A 8 -0.78 21.45 28.98
CA ALA A 8 -0.57 21.25 27.55
C ALA A 8 0.64 20.35 27.25
N VAL A 9 1.77 20.57 27.95
CA VAL A 9 2.98 19.76 27.77
C VAL A 9 2.75 18.32 28.23
N SER A 10 2.14 18.10 29.39
CA SER A 10 1.87 16.75 29.89
C SER A 10 0.95 15.97 28.96
N LEU A 11 -0.13 16.59 28.46
CA LEU A 11 -1.01 15.96 27.48
C LEU A 11 -0.27 15.63 26.18
N SER A 12 0.58 16.54 25.69
CA SER A 12 1.36 16.34 24.46
C SER A 12 2.31 15.15 24.58
N VAL A 13 3.00 15.03 25.72
CA VAL A 13 3.91 13.90 26.00
C VAL A 13 3.15 12.58 26.06
N VAL A 14 2.00 12.55 26.74
CA VAL A 14 1.17 11.35 26.83
C VAL A 14 0.67 10.92 25.47
N LEU A 15 0.14 11.86 24.67
CA LEU A 15 -0.35 11.55 23.32
C LEU A 15 0.80 11.10 22.40
N ALA A 16 1.96 11.75 22.45
CA ALA A 16 3.13 11.36 21.66
C ALA A 16 3.60 9.94 22.02
N ALA A 17 3.63 9.59 23.32
CA ALA A 17 3.99 8.25 23.77
C ALA A 17 3.01 7.19 23.26
N VAL A 18 1.70 7.46 23.33
CA VAL A 18 0.67 6.55 22.83
C VAL A 18 0.77 6.37 21.31
N LEU A 19 0.94 7.46 20.54
CA LEU A 19 1.09 7.38 19.08
C LEU A 19 2.37 6.63 18.67
N SER A 20 3.47 6.84 19.39
CA SER A 20 4.75 6.16 19.13
C SER A 20 4.68 4.66 19.44
N PHE A 21 3.93 4.27 20.48
CA PHE A 21 3.65 2.87 20.75
C PHE A 21 2.73 2.27 19.67
N ALA A 22 1.66 2.97 19.32
CA ALA A 22 0.70 2.51 18.31
C ALA A 22 1.33 2.33 16.93
N SER A 23 2.28 3.19 16.52
CA SER A 23 2.94 3.07 15.22
C SER A 23 3.78 1.80 15.09
N LYS A 24 4.36 1.32 16.19
CA LYS A 24 5.09 0.04 16.22
C LYS A 24 4.13 -1.15 16.38
N ALA A 25 3.11 -1.01 17.21
CA ALA A 25 2.14 -2.07 17.46
C ALA A 25 1.25 -2.37 16.24
N LEU A 26 0.99 -1.38 15.40
CA LEU A 26 0.16 -1.48 14.20
C LEU A 26 0.99 -1.43 12.91
N TYR A 27 2.30 -1.69 13.00
CA TYR A 27 3.15 -1.75 11.82
C TYR A 27 2.74 -2.95 10.95
N VAL A 28 2.36 -2.67 9.72
CA VAL A 28 2.07 -3.67 8.69
C VAL A 28 3.24 -3.64 7.70
N TYR A 29 3.78 -4.81 7.40
CA TYR A 29 4.81 -4.94 6.36
C TYR A 29 4.21 -4.57 5.00
N GLU A 30 4.89 -3.70 4.26
CA GLU A 30 4.53 -3.33 2.90
C GLU A 30 5.63 -3.80 1.96
N ASP A 31 5.26 -4.56 0.92
CA ASP A 31 6.19 -4.95 -0.16
C ASP A 31 6.78 -3.68 -0.81
N PRO A 32 8.12 -3.55 -0.93
CA PRO A 32 8.75 -2.37 -1.53
C PRO A 32 8.27 -2.06 -2.95
N ARG A 33 7.84 -3.08 -3.71
CA ARG A 33 7.31 -2.96 -5.08
C ARG A 33 5.89 -2.41 -5.13
N LEU A 34 5.19 -2.37 -3.99
CA LEU A 34 3.80 -1.93 -3.93
C LEU A 34 3.64 -0.50 -4.42
N GLN A 35 4.53 0.42 -4.02
CA GLN A 35 4.42 1.81 -4.47
C GLN A 35 4.59 1.95 -5.98
N ASP A 36 5.53 1.19 -6.56
CA ASP A 36 5.78 1.22 -7.98
C ASP A 36 4.57 0.69 -8.76
N VAL A 37 4.01 -0.46 -8.36
CA VAL A 37 2.77 -1.00 -8.95
C VAL A 37 1.60 -0.03 -8.80
N VAL A 38 1.42 0.58 -7.63
CA VAL A 38 0.33 1.53 -7.37
C VAL A 38 0.49 2.81 -8.19
N SER A 39 1.71 3.26 -8.45
CA SER A 39 1.99 4.41 -9.30
C SER A 39 1.64 4.16 -10.77
N MET A 40 1.79 2.90 -11.23
CA MET A 40 1.40 2.46 -12.57
C MET A 40 -0.11 2.26 -12.70
N LEU A 41 -0.83 2.01 -11.60
CA LEU A 41 -2.29 1.90 -11.62
C LEU A 41 -2.97 3.26 -11.88
N PRO A 42 -4.26 3.29 -12.29
CA PRO A 42 -4.96 4.53 -12.64
C PRO A 42 -5.24 5.46 -11.46
N GLN A 43 -4.95 5.02 -10.22
CA GLN A 43 -5.17 5.75 -8.96
C GLN A 43 -6.60 6.30 -8.76
N ALA A 44 -7.58 5.76 -9.49
CA ALA A 44 -8.97 6.22 -9.45
C ALA A 44 -9.71 5.81 -8.17
N ASN A 45 -9.21 4.81 -7.42
CA ASN A 45 -9.82 4.29 -6.18
C ASN A 45 -11.33 4.01 -6.32
N CYS A 46 -11.76 3.50 -7.47
CA CYS A 46 -13.18 3.36 -7.81
C CYS A 46 -13.83 2.06 -7.30
N GLY A 47 -13.06 1.12 -6.75
CA GLY A 47 -13.58 -0.13 -6.16
C GLY A 47 -14.14 -1.17 -7.15
N ASN A 48 -14.13 -0.88 -8.45
CA ASN A 48 -14.76 -1.75 -9.47
C ASN A 48 -14.09 -3.12 -9.65
N CYS A 49 -12.87 -3.29 -9.14
CA CYS A 49 -12.13 -4.55 -9.15
C CYS A 49 -12.40 -5.44 -7.92
N GLY A 50 -13.22 -4.98 -6.96
CA GLY A 50 -13.50 -5.70 -5.70
C GLY A 50 -12.59 -5.33 -4.54
N ASN A 51 -11.53 -4.53 -4.78
CA ASN A 51 -10.63 -4.04 -3.75
C ASN A 51 -11.00 -2.60 -3.32
N PRO A 52 -10.83 -2.23 -2.05
CA PRO A 52 -11.25 -0.92 -1.51
C PRO A 52 -10.47 0.28 -2.09
N GLY A 53 -9.38 0.05 -2.81
CA GLY A 53 -8.60 1.08 -3.48
C GLY A 53 -7.51 0.51 -4.38
N CYS A 54 -6.79 1.40 -5.09
CA CYS A 54 -5.70 1.00 -5.97
C CYS A 54 -4.52 0.41 -5.19
N LYS A 55 -4.25 0.89 -3.97
CA LYS A 55 -3.25 0.28 -3.08
C LYS A 55 -3.59 -1.16 -2.72
N ALA A 56 -4.81 -1.40 -2.23
CA ALA A 56 -5.28 -2.75 -1.92
C ALA A 56 -5.33 -3.67 -3.16
N MET A 57 -5.60 -3.12 -4.35
CA MET A 57 -5.47 -3.86 -5.61
C MET A 57 -4.02 -4.25 -5.87
N GLY A 58 -3.05 -3.34 -5.68
CA GLY A 58 -1.63 -3.63 -5.80
C GLY A 58 -1.19 -4.73 -4.84
N GLU A 59 -1.56 -4.64 -3.57
CA GLU A 59 -1.31 -5.66 -2.55
C GLU A 59 -1.87 -7.03 -2.98
N ALA A 60 -3.11 -7.06 -3.47
CA ALA A 60 -3.74 -8.29 -3.93
C ALA A 60 -3.11 -8.85 -5.23
N ILE A 61 -2.51 -8.01 -6.08
CA ILE A 61 -1.75 -8.48 -7.25
C ILE A 61 -0.44 -9.14 -6.80
N LEU A 62 0.26 -8.53 -5.84
CA LEU A 62 1.53 -9.03 -5.28
C LEU A 62 1.30 -10.34 -4.50
N ALA A 63 0.18 -10.45 -3.80
CA ALA A 63 -0.25 -11.68 -3.13
C ALA A 63 -0.83 -12.75 -4.10
N GLU A 64 -0.84 -12.48 -5.41
CA GLU A 64 -1.45 -13.32 -6.44
C GLU A 64 -2.97 -13.58 -6.24
N ASP A 65 -3.66 -12.83 -5.39
CA ASP A 65 -5.09 -12.99 -5.08
C ASP A 65 -6.01 -12.26 -6.07
N ALA A 66 -5.50 -11.24 -6.76
CA ALA A 66 -6.26 -10.47 -7.75
C ALA A 66 -5.72 -10.63 -9.17
N LYS A 67 -6.66 -10.62 -10.13
CA LYS A 67 -6.36 -10.54 -11.56
C LYS A 67 -6.12 -9.11 -11.99
N LEU A 68 -5.03 -8.82 -12.68
CA LEU A 68 -4.71 -7.48 -13.17
C LEU A 68 -5.77 -6.96 -14.17
N THR A 69 -6.42 -7.85 -14.93
CA THR A 69 -7.54 -7.47 -15.82
C THR A 69 -8.81 -7.05 -15.08
N SER A 70 -8.95 -7.33 -13.78
CA SER A 70 -10.08 -6.87 -12.97
C SER A 70 -10.11 -5.34 -12.82
N CYS A 71 -8.98 -4.67 -13.06
CA CYS A 71 -8.94 -3.21 -13.15
C CYS A 71 -9.61 -2.74 -14.46
N LYS A 72 -10.93 -2.47 -14.38
CA LYS A 72 -11.74 -1.95 -15.50
C LYS A 72 -11.20 -0.67 -16.15
N PRO A 73 -10.75 0.37 -15.39
CA PRO A 73 -10.20 1.57 -16.00
C PRO A 73 -8.77 1.38 -16.54
N GLY A 74 -8.11 0.26 -16.23
CA GLY A 74 -6.74 -0.01 -16.68
C GLY A 74 -6.66 -0.31 -18.17
N THR A 75 -5.75 0.35 -18.88
CA THR A 75 -5.46 0.10 -20.30
C THR A 75 -4.61 -1.15 -20.48
N GLN A 76 -4.54 -1.68 -21.70
CA GLN A 76 -3.67 -2.84 -21.98
C GLN A 76 -2.18 -2.51 -21.75
N GLU A 77 -1.73 -1.34 -22.21
CA GLU A 77 -0.34 -0.86 -22.00
C GLU A 77 0.04 -0.82 -20.52
N MET A 78 -0.88 -0.35 -19.66
CA MET A 78 -0.68 -0.34 -18.20
C MET A 78 -0.50 -1.75 -17.65
N ARG A 79 -1.29 -2.72 -18.13
CA ARG A 79 -1.22 -4.10 -17.65
C ARG A 79 0.09 -4.77 -18.06
N GLU A 80 0.52 -4.52 -19.29
CA GLU A 80 1.80 -5.02 -19.82
C GLU A 80 2.99 -4.43 -19.06
N ALA A 81 2.98 -3.11 -18.79
CA ALA A 81 4.02 -2.44 -18.01
C ALA A 81 4.14 -3.01 -16.59
N ILE A 82 3.01 -3.23 -15.89
CA ILE A 82 3.01 -3.83 -14.54
C ILE A 82 3.53 -5.28 -14.60
N ALA A 83 3.14 -6.05 -15.62
CA ALA A 83 3.60 -7.43 -15.78
C ALA A 83 5.12 -7.51 -16.00
N GLU A 84 5.66 -6.63 -16.85
CA GLU A 84 7.09 -6.56 -17.14
C GLU A 84 7.89 -6.10 -15.91
N TYR A 85 7.36 -5.13 -15.16
CA TYR A 85 7.98 -4.68 -13.92
C TYR A 85 8.07 -5.82 -12.89
N LEU A 86 6.98 -6.55 -12.65
CA LEU A 86 6.97 -7.66 -11.68
C LEU A 86 7.80 -8.87 -12.14
N ALA A 87 7.96 -9.06 -13.45
CA ALA A 87 8.84 -10.10 -14.00
C ALA A 87 10.33 -9.77 -13.85
N SER A 88 10.69 -8.48 -13.69
CA SER A 88 12.08 -8.03 -13.55
C SER A 88 12.48 -7.70 -12.09
N HIS A 89 11.50 -7.51 -11.20
CA HIS A 89 11.72 -7.12 -9.81
C HIS A 89 11.25 -8.24 -8.86
N PRO A 90 12.18 -9.07 -8.34
CA PRO A 90 11.83 -10.11 -7.38
C PRO A 90 11.43 -9.51 -6.02
N ASP A 91 10.65 -10.28 -5.28
CA ASP A 91 10.35 -10.09 -3.86
C ASP A 91 11.62 -10.06 -2.99
N GLU A 92 11.51 -9.60 -1.74
CA GLU A 92 12.64 -9.64 -0.79
C GLU A 92 13.19 -11.07 -0.57
N ASP A 93 12.36 -12.10 -0.78
CA ASP A 93 12.73 -13.52 -0.74
C ASP A 93 13.29 -14.07 -2.07
N GLY A 94 13.37 -13.24 -3.12
CA GLY A 94 13.86 -13.64 -4.45
C GLY A 94 12.82 -14.31 -5.35
N GLU A 95 11.55 -14.34 -4.94
CA GLU A 95 10.46 -14.91 -5.74
C GLU A 95 9.91 -13.88 -6.75
N TYR A 96 9.38 -14.39 -7.87
CA TYR A 96 8.72 -13.56 -8.88
C TYR A 96 7.22 -13.78 -8.82
N THR A 97 6.46 -12.69 -8.66
CA THR A 97 5.00 -12.73 -8.65
C THR A 97 4.47 -13.16 -10.01
N LYS A 98 3.69 -14.24 -10.05
CA LYS A 98 3.02 -14.66 -11.29
C LYS A 98 1.76 -13.84 -11.46
N VAL A 99 1.88 -12.78 -12.25
CA VAL A 99 0.76 -11.89 -12.53
C VAL A 99 -0.38 -12.65 -13.18
N LYS A 100 -1.48 -12.80 -12.44
CA LYS A 100 -2.73 -13.33 -12.97
C LYS A 100 -3.34 -12.26 -13.87
N MET A 101 -3.46 -12.55 -15.15
CA MET A 101 -4.17 -11.69 -16.10
C MET A 101 -5.67 -11.78 -15.86
#